data_AF-A0A2D7FAU0-F1
#
_entry.id   AF-A0A2D7FAU0-F1
#
_cell.length_a   1.000
_cell.length_b   1.000
_cell.length_c   1.000
_cell.angle_alpha   90.00
_cell.angle_beta   90.00
_cell.angle_gamma   90.00
#
_symmetry.space_group_name_H-M   'P 1'
#
loop_
_entity.id
_entity.type
_entity.pdbx_description
1 polymer ?
#
loop_
_entity_poly.entity_id
_entity_poly.type
_entity_poly.pdbx_seq_one_letter_code
_entity_poly.pdbx_strand_id
1 'polypeptide(L)'
;MNQGISAELRHRDFLKKQHERQLTQSNIHANAEAAELIADRIAAKLAEQNDIIYKVGQRQGRTTVIAYLSLIIGGAAALGQLLGPIWEWPLIQQLLG
;
A
#
# COMPACT_ATOMS: atom_id res chain seq x y z
N MET A 1 39.19 54.41 -29.39
CA MET A 1 39.14 52.94 -29.43
C MET A 1 38.50 52.39 -28.14
N ASN A 2 37.19 52.56 -27.92
CA ASN A 2 36.55 52.16 -26.64
C ASN A 2 35.20 51.44 -26.80
N GLN A 3 34.72 51.21 -28.02
CA GLN A 3 33.41 50.59 -28.27
C GLN A 3 33.45 49.05 -28.34
N GLY A 4 34.59 48.45 -28.72
CA GLY A 4 34.75 46.99 -28.81
C GLY A 4 34.72 46.27 -27.46
N ILE A 5 35.32 46.88 -26.43
CA ILE A 5 35.42 46.30 -25.08
C ILE A 5 34.02 46.12 -24.44
N SER A 6 33.10 47.05 -24.68
CA SER A 6 31.73 46.99 -24.14
C SER A 6 30.84 45.96 -24.84
N ALA A 7 31.07 45.71 -26.13
CA ALA A 7 30.31 44.70 -26.88
C ALA A 7 30.77 43.28 -26.51
N GLU A 8 32.08 43.10 -26.32
CA GLU A 8 32.69 41.81 -25.97
C GLU A 8 32.34 41.38 -24.53
N LEU A 9 32.33 42.33 -23.58
CA LEU A 9 31.83 42.10 -22.21
C LEU A 9 30.36 41.68 -22.19
N ARG A 10 29.50 42.37 -22.96
CA ARG A 10 28.07 42.04 -23.05
C ARG A 10 27.82 40.67 -23.69
N HIS A 11 28.60 40.31 -24.70
CA HIS A 11 28.50 39.01 -25.34
C HIS A 11 28.90 37.88 -24.38
N ARG A 12 29.97 38.09 -23.61
CA ARG A 12 30.43 37.12 -22.61
C ARG A 12 29.41 36.93 -21.48
N ASP A 13 28.79 38.00 -21.01
CA ASP A 13 27.71 37.93 -20.00
C ASP A 13 26.46 37.23 -20.54
N PHE A 14 26.13 37.42 -21.82
CA PHE A 14 25.01 36.75 -22.46
C PHE A 14 25.24 35.23 -22.54
N LEU A 15 26.42 34.81 -23.01
CA LEU A 15 26.80 33.40 -23.08
C LEU A 15 26.79 32.74 -21.70
N LYS A 16 27.29 33.44 -20.68
CA LYS A 16 27.31 32.95 -19.30
C LYS A 16 25.89 32.73 -18.77
N LYS A 17 24.98 33.69 -18.98
CA LYS A 17 23.56 33.57 -18.59
C LYS A 17 22.84 32.46 -19.34
N GLN A 18 23.16 32.25 -20.62
CA GLN A 18 22.54 31.19 -21.40
C GLN A 18 23.00 29.80 -20.92
N HIS A 19 24.28 29.68 -20.58
CA HIS A 19 24.85 28.45 -20.03
C HIS A 19 24.30 28.13 -18.63
N GLU A 20 24.15 29.12 -17.75
CA GLU A 20 23.49 28.95 -16.44
C GLU A 20 22.04 28.46 -16.59
N ARG A 21 21.27 29.02 -17.54
CA ARG A 21 19.90 28.57 -17.82
C ARG A 21 19.85 27.12 -18.30
N GLN A 22 20.76 26.72 -19.20
CA GLN A 22 20.85 25.35 -19.69
C GLN A 22 21.23 24.36 -18.58
N LEU A 23 22.21 24.71 -17.75
CA LEU A 23 22.59 23.88 -16.59
C LEU A 23 21.42 23.73 -15.60
N THR A 24 20.70 24.83 -15.34
CA THR A 24 19.53 24.80 -14.45
C THR A 24 18.42 23.92 -15.01
N GLN A 25 18.10 24.03 -16.30
CA GLN A 25 17.11 23.15 -16.96
C GLN A 25 17.52 21.68 -16.96
N SER A 26 18.80 21.40 -17.26
CA SER A 26 19.34 20.04 -17.26
C SER A 26 19.23 19.40 -15.87
N ASN A 27 19.61 20.14 -14.82
CA ASN A 27 19.52 19.67 -13.44
C ASN A 27 18.08 19.43 -12.99
N ILE A 28 17.13 20.26 -13.43
CA ILE A 28 15.70 20.06 -13.14
C ILE A 28 15.18 18.80 -13.82
N HIS A 29 15.57 18.56 -15.08
CA HIS A 29 15.13 17.38 -15.83
C HIS A 29 15.68 16.08 -15.21
N ALA A 30 16.98 16.06 -14.89
CA ALA A 30 17.60 14.92 -14.23
C ALA A 30 16.98 14.62 -12.86
N ASN A 31 16.63 15.65 -12.08
CA ASN A 31 15.93 15.46 -10.81
C ASN A 31 14.48 14.98 -11.00
N ALA A 32 13.78 15.44 -12.04
CA ALA A 32 12.43 15.00 -12.34
C ALA A 32 12.41 13.52 -12.75
N GLU A 33 13.32 13.09 -13.63
CA GLU A 33 13.47 11.68 -14.01
C GLU A 33 13.84 10.79 -12.82
N ALA A 34 14.75 11.26 -11.95
CA ALA A 34 15.10 10.54 -10.74
C ALA A 34 13.91 10.45 -9.75
N ALA A 35 13.12 11.52 -9.61
CA ALA A 35 11.94 11.54 -8.77
C ALA A 35 10.83 10.62 -9.31
N GLU A 36 10.66 10.55 -10.63
CA GLU A 36 9.69 9.66 -11.30
C GLU A 36 10.07 8.19 -11.08
N LEU A 37 11.34 7.83 -11.26
CA LEU A 37 11.86 6.49 -10.96
C LEU A 37 11.66 6.08 -9.49
N ILE A 38 11.80 7.04 -8.56
CA ILE A 38 11.55 6.80 -7.14
C ILE A 38 10.05 6.64 -6.88
N ALA A 39 9.21 7.48 -7.48
CA ALA A 39 7.76 7.42 -7.35
C ALA A 39 7.21 6.08 -7.88
N ASP A 40 7.67 5.62 -9.04
CA ASP A 40 7.30 4.32 -9.62
C ASP A 40 7.71 3.16 -8.71
N ARG A 41 8.92 3.20 -8.14
CA ARG A 41 9.35 2.19 -7.16
C ARG A 41 8.50 2.18 -5.90
N ILE A 42 8.09 3.35 -5.41
CA ILE A 42 7.22 3.46 -4.24
C ILE A 42 5.82 2.93 -4.56
N ALA A 43 5.26 3.29 -5.71
CA ALA A 43 3.97 2.80 -6.18
C ALA A 43 3.95 1.28 -6.35
N ALA A 44 5.00 0.70 -6.95
CA ALA A 44 5.15 -0.75 -7.10
C ALA A 44 5.22 -1.47 -5.74
N LYS A 45 5.99 -0.93 -4.77
CA LYS A 45 6.07 -1.50 -3.42
C LYS A 45 4.78 -1.38 -2.64
N LEU A 46 4.02 -0.30 -2.80
CA LEU A 46 2.71 -0.13 -2.18
C LEU A 46 1.69 -1.13 -2.74
N ALA A 47 1.73 -1.38 -4.06
CA ALA A 47 0.88 -2.38 -4.69
C ALA A 47 1.19 -3.81 -4.18
N GLU A 48 2.47 -4.15 -4.04
CA GLU A 48 2.91 -5.44 -3.49
C GLU A 48 2.49 -5.62 -2.02
N GLN A 49 2.60 -4.57 -1.20
CA GLN A 49 2.14 -4.62 0.19
C GLN A 49 0.63 -4.83 0.31
N ASN A 50 -0.17 -4.25 -0.59
CA ASN A 50 -1.62 -4.37 -0.54
C ASN A 50 -2.10 -5.82 -0.79
N ASP A 51 -1.44 -6.55 -1.70
CA ASP A 51 -1.76 -7.96 -1.99
C ASP A 51 -1.44 -8.89 -0.80
N ILE A 52 -0.36 -8.60 -0.06
CA ILE A 52 0.01 -9.37 1.14
C ILE A 52 -1.05 -9.20 2.25
N ILE A 53 -1.55 -7.98 2.48
CA ILE A 53 -2.57 -7.70 3.51
C ILE A 53 -3.86 -8.47 3.20
N TYR A 54 -4.29 -8.50 1.95
CA TYR A 54 -5.50 -9.22 1.55
C TYR A 54 -5.38 -10.74 1.79
N LYS A 55 -4.24 -11.34 1.44
CA LYS A 55 -3.97 -12.77 1.64
C LYS A 55 -3.86 -13.15 3.11
N VAL A 56 -3.26 -12.30 3.94
CA VAL A 56 -3.16 -12.53 5.39
C VAL A 56 -4.54 -12.39 6.06
N GLY A 57 -5.32 -11.36 5.69
CA GLY A 57 -6.68 -11.16 6.20
C GLY A 57 -7.62 -12.34 5.90
N GLN A 58 -7.59 -12.89 4.68
CA GLN A 58 -8.38 -14.07 4.34
C GLN A 58 -7.97 -15.33 5.12
N ARG A 59 -6.67 -15.55 5.34
CA ARG A 59 -6.19 -16.72 6.11
C ARG A 59 -6.55 -16.60 7.59
N GLN A 60 -6.42 -15.42 8.19
CA GLN A 60 -6.83 -15.20 9.58
C GLN A 60 -8.34 -15.36 9.75
N GLY A 61 -9.15 -14.79 8.86
CA GLY A 61 -10.62 -14.94 8.91
C GLY A 61 -11.07 -16.40 8.90
N ARG A 62 -10.45 -17.26 8.08
CA ARG A 62 -10.79 -18.70 8.02
C ARG A 62 -10.43 -19.44 9.31
N THR A 63 -9.26 -19.17 9.89
CA THR A 63 -8.84 -19.81 11.15
C THR A 63 -9.75 -19.41 12.31
N THR A 64 -10.12 -18.13 12.39
CA THR A 64 -11.03 -17.61 13.42
C THR A 64 -12.43 -18.24 13.31
N VAL A 65 -12.99 -18.36 12.10
CA VAL A 65 -14.30 -19.02 11.88
C VAL A 65 -14.27 -20.49 12.31
N ILE A 66 -13.22 -21.24 11.95
CA ILE A 66 -13.08 -22.65 12.34
C ILE A 66 -12.96 -22.79 13.86
N ALA A 67 -12.22 -21.87 14.53
CA ALA A 67 -12.08 -21.87 15.98
C ALA A 67 -13.44 -21.63 16.68
N TYR A 68 -14.23 -20.66 16.21
CA TYR A 68 -15.56 -20.41 16.76
C TYR A 68 -16.52 -21.58 16.53
N LEU A 69 -16.53 -22.17 15.33
CA LEU A 69 -17.35 -23.36 15.05
C LEU A 69 -16.96 -24.53 15.95
N SER A 70 -15.66 -24.75 16.14
CA SER A 70 -15.15 -25.81 17.02
C SER A 70 -15.57 -25.59 18.48
N LEU A 71 -15.54 -24.34 18.96
CA LEU A 71 -16.00 -23.98 20.30
C LEU A 71 -17.50 -24.22 20.48
N ILE A 72 -18.32 -23.85 19.49
CA ILE A 72 -19.76 -24.06 19.52
C ILE A 72 -20.08 -25.56 19.56
N ILE A 73 -19.45 -26.36 18.68
CA ILE A 73 -19.66 -27.80 18.63
C ILE A 73 -19.20 -28.47 19.93
N GLY A 74 -18.02 -28.12 20.43
CA GLY A 74 -17.49 -28.64 21.69
C GLY A 74 -18.36 -28.27 22.90
N GLY A 75 -18.83 -27.02 22.96
CA GLY A 75 -19.75 -26.57 23.99
C GLY A 75 -21.10 -27.28 23.94
N ALA A 76 -21.67 -27.45 22.75
CA ALA A 76 -22.92 -28.18 22.55
C ALA A 76 -22.78 -29.67 22.91
N ALA A 77 -21.65 -30.29 22.59
CA ALA A 77 -21.37 -31.68 22.97
C ALA A 77 -21.22 -31.85 24.48
N ALA A 78 -20.50 -30.95 25.15
CA ALA A 78 -20.33 -30.97 26.61
C ALA A 78 -21.66 -30.76 27.34
N LEU A 79 -22.48 -29.82 26.87
CA LEU A 79 -23.84 -29.61 27.39
C LEU A 79 -24.74 -30.82 27.14
N GLY A 80 -24.62 -31.45 25.97
CA GLY A 80 -25.35 -32.68 25.65
C GLY A 80 -25.00 -33.87 26.55
N GLN A 81 -23.73 -33.97 26.98
CA GLN A 81 -23.30 -34.98 27.95
C GLN A 81 -23.84 -34.72 29.36
N LEU A 82 -24.00 -33.45 29.75
CA LEU A 82 -24.45 -33.08 31.10
C LEU A 82 -25.97 -33.06 31.25
N LEU A 83 -26.70 -32.65 30.22
CA LEU A 83 -28.14 -32.33 30.29
C LEU A 83 -28.98 -33.18 29.34
N GLY A 84 -28.39 -34.19 28.69
CA GLY A 84 -29.04 -35.02 27.67
C GLY A 84 -28.96 -34.40 26.26
N PRO A 85 -29.32 -35.15 25.21
CA PRO A 85 -29.07 -34.77 23.83
C PRO A 85 -29.65 -33.40 23.48
N ILE A 86 -28.83 -32.50 22.93
CA ILE A 86 -29.23 -31.12 22.58
C ILE A 86 -30.40 -31.06 21.60
N TRP A 87 -30.62 -32.10 20.79
CA TRP A 87 -31.73 -32.22 19.83
C TRP A 87 -33.09 -32.39 20.50
N GLU A 88 -33.10 -32.75 21.78
CA GLU A 88 -34.32 -32.91 22.59
C GLU A 88 -34.69 -31.61 23.32
N TRP A 89 -33.86 -30.58 23.24
CA TRP A 89 -34.10 -29.33 23.96
C TRP A 89 -35.24 -28.54 23.30
N PRO A 90 -36.16 -27.97 24.10
CA PRO A 90 -37.36 -27.30 23.57
C PRO A 90 -37.03 -26.12 22.64
N LEU A 91 -35.93 -25.42 22.90
CA LEU A 91 -35.43 -24.34 22.02
C LEU A 91 -34.94 -24.83 20.66
N ILE A 92 -34.26 -25.99 20.63
CA ILE A 92 -33.71 -26.57 19.40
C ILE A 92 -34.84 -27.20 18.57
N GLN A 93 -35.81 -27.85 19.22
CA GLN A 93 -36.98 -28.40 18.55
C GLN A 93 -37.87 -27.33 17.90
N GLN A 94 -38.01 -26.15 18.52
CA GLN A 94 -38.72 -25.01 17.91
C GLN A 94 -37.99 -24.40 16.70
N LEU A 95 -36.69 -24.64 16.55
CA LEU A 95 -35.86 -24.09 15.48
C LEU A 95 -35.72 -25.08 14.31
N LEU A 96 -35.87 -26.38 14.58
CA LEU A 96 -35.80 -27.47 13.59
C LEU A 96 -37.17 -27.96 13.09
N GLY A 97 -38.26 -27.67 13.81
CA GLY A 97 -39.65 -27.92 13.39
C GLY A 97 -40.27 -26.70 12.72
#